data_AF-X8ANB9-F1
#
_entry.id   AF-X8ANB9-F1
#
_cell.length_a   1.000
_cell.length_b   1.000
_cell.length_c   1.000
_cell.angle_alpha   90.00
_cell.angle_beta   90.00
_cell.angle_gamma   90.00
#
_symmetry.space_group_name_H-M   'P 1'
#
loop_
_entity.id
_entity.type
_entity.pdbx_description
1 polymer ?
#
loop_
_entity_poly.entity_id
_entity_poly.type
_entity_poly.pdbx_seq_one_letter_code
_entity_poly.pdbx_strand_id
1 'polypeptide(L)'
;MSTEERTVLQRGLWFEEFELGVRYLHRPGRTITEADNVLFTTLTMNTQALHLDAAFADALPPFHQRLVNSMFTLSTLVGLSVAQLTQGTIVANLGFSDIAFPKPLFHGDTLYAETVVTEKRESKSRPGRAS
;
A
#
# COMPACT_ATOMS: atom_id res chain seq x y z
N MET A 1 -25.24 -5.03 19.17
CA MET A 1 -24.59 -6.26 18.68
C MET A 1 -23.42 -5.84 17.83
N SER A 2 -22.19 -6.16 18.23
CA SER A 2 -21.02 -5.95 17.38
C SER A 2 -21.13 -6.94 16.23
N THR A 3 -21.29 -6.43 15.02
CA THR A 3 -21.19 -7.24 13.80
C THR A 3 -19.75 -7.72 13.73
N GLU A 4 -19.51 -9.01 13.95
CA GLU A 4 -18.15 -9.55 13.83
C GLU A 4 -17.69 -9.37 12.38
N GLU A 5 -16.61 -8.61 12.20
CA GLU A 5 -16.09 -8.24 10.90
C GLU A 5 -15.34 -9.43 10.30
N ARG A 6 -15.89 -10.03 9.24
CA ARG A 6 -15.30 -11.20 8.58
C ARG A 6 -13.93 -10.84 7.98
N THR A 7 -12.92 -11.63 8.33
CA THR A 7 -11.53 -11.42 7.93
C THR A 7 -11.04 -12.58 7.06
N VAL A 8 -10.41 -12.27 5.92
CA VAL A 8 -9.87 -13.29 4.99
C VAL A 8 -8.36 -13.09 4.78
N LEU A 9 -7.59 -14.17 5.00
CA LEU A 9 -6.14 -14.23 4.74
C LEU A 9 -5.87 -14.75 3.31
N GLN A 10 -4.84 -14.19 2.66
CA GLN A 10 -4.40 -14.44 1.28
C GLN A 10 -4.55 -15.87 0.76
N ARG A 11 -5.25 -16.02 -0.38
CA ARG A 11 -5.16 -17.19 -1.26
C ARG A 11 -5.35 -16.91 -2.76
N GLY A 12 -5.37 -15.63 -3.17
CA GLY A 12 -5.82 -15.20 -4.50
C GLY A 12 -7.35 -15.37 -4.65
N LEU A 13 -8.06 -14.31 -5.07
CA LEU A 13 -9.51 -14.36 -5.28
C LEU A 13 -9.85 -13.84 -6.68
N TRP A 14 -10.75 -14.55 -7.36
CA TRP A 14 -11.45 -14.04 -8.54
C TRP A 14 -12.38 -12.89 -8.15
N PHE A 15 -12.70 -12.01 -9.10
CA PHE A 15 -13.49 -10.83 -8.80
C PHE A 15 -14.80 -11.19 -8.12
N GLU A 16 -15.44 -12.27 -8.57
CA GLU A 16 -16.73 -12.77 -8.10
C GLU A 16 -16.68 -13.17 -6.62
N GLU A 17 -15.52 -13.62 -6.13
CA GLU A 17 -15.31 -14.08 -4.75
C GLU A 17 -15.11 -12.93 -3.75
N PHE A 18 -14.94 -11.69 -4.22
CA PHE A 18 -14.93 -10.55 -3.33
C PHE A 18 -16.32 -10.31 -2.72
N GLU A 19 -16.38 -10.00 -1.44
CA GLU A 19 -17.64 -9.75 -0.73
C GLU A 19 -17.64 -8.29 -0.27
N LEU A 20 -18.77 -7.61 -0.48
CA LEU A 20 -18.93 -6.22 -0.02
C LEU A 20 -18.82 -6.16 1.51
N GLY A 21 -18.08 -5.17 2.01
CA GLY A 21 -17.85 -4.98 3.44
C GLY A 21 -16.89 -5.99 4.08
N VAL A 22 -16.33 -6.95 3.32
CA VAL A 22 -15.31 -7.86 3.84
C VAL A 22 -13.93 -7.21 3.80
N ARG A 23 -13.17 -7.47 4.86
CA ARG A 23 -11.80 -7.01 5.01
C ARG A 23 -10.79 -8.11 4.66
N TYR A 24 -9.93 -7.77 3.72
CA TYR A 24 -8.92 -8.63 3.13
C TYR A 24 -7.55 -8.19 3.63
N LEU A 25 -6.87 -9.06 4.37
CA LEU A 25 -5.59 -8.75 5.00
C LEU A 25 -4.43 -9.21 4.11
N HIS A 26 -3.58 -8.26 3.75
CA HIS A 26 -2.41 -8.50 2.91
C HIS A 26 -1.20 -8.80 3.77
N ARG A 27 -0.61 -10.00 3.60
CA ARG A 27 0.49 -10.53 4.41
C ARG A 27 1.60 -11.14 3.51
N PRO A 28 2.79 -11.44 4.06
CA PRO A 28 3.33 -10.93 5.31
C PRO A 28 3.47 -9.40 5.29
N GLY A 29 3.74 -8.80 6.46
CA GLY A 29 4.12 -7.38 6.51
C GLY A 29 5.52 -7.16 5.94
N ARG A 30 5.83 -5.91 5.59
CA ARG A 30 7.15 -5.49 5.09
C ARG A 30 7.82 -4.53 6.05
N THR A 31 8.87 -4.99 6.73
CA THR A 31 9.76 -4.13 7.50
C THR A 31 10.61 -3.27 6.57
N ILE A 32 10.68 -1.97 6.80
CA ILE A 32 11.38 -1.01 5.97
C ILE A 32 12.78 -0.80 6.50
N THR A 33 13.76 -0.77 5.62
CA THR A 33 15.16 -0.52 5.96
C THR A 33 15.66 0.74 5.29
N GLU A 34 16.85 1.20 5.70
CA GLU A 34 17.55 2.30 5.03
C GLU A 34 17.78 2.00 3.54
N ALA A 35 18.10 0.75 3.20
CA ALA A 35 18.35 0.33 1.82
C ALA A 35 17.14 0.56 0.92
N ASP A 36 15.93 0.30 1.42
CA ASP A 36 14.68 0.55 0.69
C ASP A 36 14.52 2.05 0.38
N ASN A 37 14.77 2.90 1.37
CA ASN A 37 14.61 4.34 1.24
C ASN A 37 15.63 4.94 0.26
N VAL A 38 16.89 4.52 0.36
CA VAL A 38 17.97 4.95 -0.54
C VAL A 38 17.67 4.53 -1.97
N LEU A 39 17.34 3.25 -2.18
CA LEU A 39 17.07 2.70 -3.50
C LEU A 39 15.90 3.43 -4.16
N PHE A 40 14.75 3.50 -3.49
CA PHE A 40 13.55 4.08 -4.09
C PHE A 40 13.69 5.58 -4.33
N THR A 41 14.22 6.32 -3.36
CA THR A 41 14.38 7.78 -3.49
C THR A 41 15.35 8.14 -4.61
N THR A 42 16.45 7.40 -4.74
CA THR A 42 17.41 7.61 -5.83
C THR A 42 16.84 7.20 -7.19
N LEU A 43 16.19 6.03 -7.27
CA LEU A 43 15.58 5.52 -8.49
C LEU A 43 14.50 6.46 -9.05
N THR A 44 13.77 7.14 -8.17
CA THR A 44 12.73 8.10 -8.53
C THR A 44 13.24 9.53 -8.70
N MET A 45 14.55 9.76 -8.59
CA MET A 45 15.19 11.08 -8.67
C MET A 45 14.59 12.12 -7.70
N ASN A 46 14.09 11.68 -6.54
CA ASN A 46 13.61 12.59 -5.52
C ASN A 46 14.82 13.17 -4.76
N THR A 47 15.14 14.44 -5.00
CA THR A 47 16.30 15.13 -4.41
C THR A 47 16.06 15.70 -3.02
N GLN A 48 14.92 15.39 -2.38
CA GLN A 48 14.59 15.95 -1.08
C GLN A 48 15.53 15.41 0.01
N ALA A 49 16.28 16.32 0.64
CA ALA A 49 17.31 16.00 1.63
C ALA A 49 16.77 15.21 2.83
N LEU A 50 15.51 15.43 3.19
CA LEU A 50 14.81 14.75 4.29
C LEU A 50 14.88 13.21 4.26
N HIS A 51 15.05 12.62 3.07
CA HIS A 51 15.08 11.17 2.91
C HIS A 51 16.49 10.58 2.97
N LEU A 52 17.53 11.34 2.59
CA LEU A 52 18.87 10.81 2.32
C LEU A 52 19.98 11.48 3.14
N ASP A 53 19.82 12.75 3.54
CA ASP A 53 20.81 13.50 4.31
C ASP A 53 20.52 13.37 5.81
N ALA A 54 21.39 12.64 6.51
CA ALA A 54 21.25 12.40 7.95
C ALA A 54 21.45 13.69 8.77
N ALA A 55 22.40 14.56 8.39
CA ALA A 55 22.67 15.79 9.13
C ALA A 55 21.54 16.80 8.97
N PHE A 56 21.02 16.94 7.74
CA PHE A 56 19.84 17.76 7.48
C PHE A 56 18.62 17.26 8.25
N ALA A 57 18.35 15.96 8.22
CA ALA A 57 17.17 15.40 8.87
C ALA A 57 17.26 15.43 10.41
N ASP A 58 18.45 15.24 10.99
CA ASP A 58 18.70 15.38 12.44
C ASP A 58 18.45 16.83 12.92
N ALA A 59 18.83 17.81 12.11
CA ALA A 59 18.61 19.22 12.41
C ALA A 59 17.15 19.68 12.20
N LEU A 60 16.27 18.84 11.64
CA LEU A 60 14.89 19.21 11.29
C LEU A 60 13.87 18.69 12.33
N PRO A 61 13.29 19.57 13.16
CA PRO A 61 12.16 19.21 14.02
C PRO A 61 10.91 18.88 13.19
N PRO A 62 9.97 18.07 13.73
CA PRO A 62 10.01 17.45 15.05
C PRO A 62 10.68 16.07 15.06
N PHE A 63 11.10 15.54 13.90
CA PHE A 63 11.41 14.11 13.77
C PHE A 63 12.87 13.77 14.06
N HIS A 64 13.81 14.68 13.78
CA HIS A 64 15.24 14.51 14.07
C HIS A 64 15.83 13.21 13.50
N GLN A 65 15.32 12.76 12.36
CA GLN A 65 15.77 11.54 11.68
C GLN A 65 15.23 11.51 10.26
N ARG A 66 15.85 10.72 9.38
CA ARG A 66 15.43 10.59 7.98
C ARG A 66 14.07 9.91 7.88
N LEU A 67 13.19 10.51 7.09
CA LEU A 67 11.88 9.94 6.80
C LEU A 67 11.98 9.03 5.58
N VAL A 68 11.20 7.95 5.61
CA VAL A 68 10.97 7.13 4.42
C VAL A 68 10.15 7.94 3.41
N ASN A 69 10.53 7.83 2.14
CA ASN A 69 9.81 8.46 1.03
C ASN A 69 8.34 8.01 1.01
N SER A 70 7.41 8.96 0.98
CA SER A 70 5.96 8.65 1.03
C SER A 70 5.50 7.84 -0.19
N MET A 71 6.12 8.03 -1.35
CA MET A 71 5.79 7.25 -2.53
C MET A 71 6.27 5.81 -2.41
N PHE A 72 7.38 5.53 -1.71
CA PHE A 72 7.77 4.16 -1.36
C PHE A 72 6.69 3.49 -0.50
N THR A 73 6.14 4.22 0.46
CA THR A 73 5.04 3.75 1.33
C THR A 73 3.83 3.33 0.51
N LEU A 74 3.37 4.20 -0.39
CA LEU A 74 2.24 3.91 -1.27
C LEU A 74 2.52 2.73 -2.20
N SER A 75 3.67 2.72 -2.87
CA SER A 75 4.06 1.63 -3.77
C SER A 75 4.14 0.28 -3.04
N THR A 76 4.64 0.27 -1.81
CA THR A 76 4.69 -0.94 -0.97
C THR A 76 3.29 -1.41 -0.59
N LEU A 77 2.41 -0.50 -0.17
CA LEU A 77 1.01 -0.82 0.16
C LEU A 77 0.28 -1.46 -1.03
N VAL A 78 0.46 -0.90 -2.23
CA VAL A 78 -0.10 -1.47 -3.47
C VAL A 78 0.53 -2.83 -3.77
N GLY A 79 1.84 -2.97 -3.63
CA GLY A 79 2.54 -4.24 -3.84
C GLY A 79 2.05 -5.36 -2.92
N LEU A 80 1.77 -5.05 -1.66
CA LEU A 80 1.25 -6.01 -0.68
C LEU A 80 -0.11 -6.59 -1.11
N SER A 81 -0.95 -5.80 -1.77
CA SER A 81 -2.29 -6.24 -2.18
C SER A 81 -2.30 -7.12 -3.44
N VAL A 82 -1.21 -7.13 -4.22
CA VAL A 82 -1.15 -7.79 -5.54
C VAL A 82 -1.55 -9.26 -5.48
N ALA A 83 -1.00 -10.02 -4.52
CA ALA A 83 -1.24 -11.46 -4.45
C ALA A 83 -2.70 -11.81 -4.16
N GLN A 84 -3.47 -10.86 -3.62
CA GLN A 84 -4.88 -11.05 -3.28
C GLN A 84 -5.82 -10.43 -4.30
N LEU A 85 -5.48 -9.26 -4.84
CA LEU A 85 -6.37 -8.44 -5.67
C LEU A 85 -6.11 -8.57 -7.18
N THR A 86 -4.86 -8.70 -7.63
CA THR A 86 -4.53 -8.51 -9.05
C THR A 86 -3.85 -9.70 -9.71
N GLN A 87 -3.42 -10.71 -8.93
CA GLN A 87 -2.80 -11.91 -9.47
C GLN A 87 -3.82 -12.80 -10.22
N GLY A 88 -4.12 -12.43 -11.47
CA GLY A 88 -4.95 -13.18 -12.42
C GLY A 88 -6.36 -12.63 -12.64
N THR A 89 -6.81 -11.60 -11.91
CA THR A 89 -8.26 -11.33 -11.76
C THR A 89 -8.67 -9.87 -12.01
N ILE A 90 -7.76 -8.89 -11.81
CA ILE A 90 -8.00 -7.46 -12.09
C ILE A 90 -6.99 -6.98 -13.16
N VAL A 91 -7.51 -6.33 -14.22
CA VAL A 91 -6.73 -5.93 -15.41
C VAL A 91 -5.81 -4.73 -15.15
N ALA A 92 -6.14 -3.86 -14.18
CA ALA A 92 -5.30 -2.76 -13.71
C ALA A 92 -5.93 -2.10 -12.46
N ASN A 93 -5.12 -1.48 -11.60
CA ASN A 93 -5.62 -0.44 -10.70
C ASN A 93 -5.93 0.80 -11.54
N LEU A 94 -7.21 1.22 -11.58
CA LEU A 94 -7.70 2.28 -12.48
C LEU A 94 -7.45 3.70 -11.96
N GLY A 95 -6.99 3.84 -10.71
CA GLY A 95 -6.65 5.13 -10.13
C GLY A 95 -6.82 5.11 -8.62
N PHE A 96 -6.27 6.15 -7.99
CA PHE A 96 -6.49 6.44 -6.58
C PHE A 96 -7.35 7.69 -6.49
N SER A 97 -8.38 7.68 -5.65
CA SER A 97 -9.19 8.87 -5.37
C SER A 97 -8.56 9.70 -4.25
N ASP A 98 -8.49 9.12 -3.06
CA ASP A 98 -8.05 9.79 -1.84
C ASP A 98 -6.86 9.04 -1.24
N ILE A 99 -5.70 9.68 -1.20
CA ILE A 99 -4.49 9.17 -0.55
C ILE A 99 -4.08 10.15 0.56
N ALA A 100 -3.93 9.63 1.77
CA ALA A 100 -3.42 10.38 2.91
C ALA A 100 -2.21 9.66 3.52
N PHE A 101 -1.24 10.44 4.02
CA PHE A 101 -0.07 9.96 4.74
C PHE A 101 -0.10 10.53 6.17
N PRO A 102 -0.94 9.98 7.06
CA PRO A 102 -1.22 10.60 8.36
C PRO A 102 -0.06 10.51 9.35
N LYS A 103 0.88 9.58 9.13
CA LYS A 103 2.06 9.38 9.96
C LYS A 103 3.28 9.17 9.07
N PRO A 104 4.43 9.77 9.43
CA PRO A 104 5.70 9.46 8.76
C PRO A 104 6.09 8.02 9.02
N LEU A 105 6.90 7.46 8.13
CA LEU A 105 7.56 6.19 8.35
C LEU A 105 9.05 6.39 8.54
N PHE A 106 9.62 5.54 9.37
CA PHE A 106 11.03 5.50 9.71
C PHE A 106 11.64 4.14 9.36
N HIS A 107 12.97 4.10 9.35
CA HIS A 107 13.68 2.83 9.20
C HIS A 107 13.39 1.94 10.40
N GLY A 108 13.05 0.67 10.16
CA GLY A 108 12.63 -0.30 11.17
C GLY A 108 11.10 -0.47 11.27
N ASP A 109 10.31 0.47 10.76
CA ASP A 109 8.85 0.32 10.76
C ASP A 109 8.41 -0.86 9.89
N THR A 110 7.32 -1.52 10.25
CA THR A 110 6.75 -2.63 9.47
C THR A 110 5.36 -2.29 8.96
N LEU A 111 5.21 -2.28 7.65
CA LEU A 111 3.94 -2.04 6.99
C LEU A 111 3.12 -3.32 6.87
N TYR A 112 1.85 -3.20 7.21
CA TYR A 112 0.79 -4.14 6.88
C TYR A 112 -0.25 -3.39 6.05
N ALA A 113 -0.91 -4.09 5.14
CA ALA A 113 -1.99 -3.54 4.35
C ALA A 113 -3.26 -4.38 4.48
N GLU A 114 -4.39 -3.74 4.25
CA GLU A 114 -5.69 -4.38 4.13
C GLU A 114 -6.55 -3.62 3.14
N THR A 115 -7.57 -4.29 2.62
CA THR A 115 -8.54 -3.70 1.70
C THR A 115 -9.94 -4.09 2.13
N VAL A 116 -10.85 -3.12 2.08
CA VAL A 116 -12.29 -3.33 2.23
C VAL A 116 -12.94 -3.08 0.88
N VAL A 117 -13.74 -4.03 0.41
CA VAL A 117 -14.48 -3.87 -0.85
C VAL A 117 -15.75 -3.09 -0.56
N THR A 118 -15.83 -1.86 -1.06
CA THR A 118 -16.95 -0.94 -0.82
C THR A 118 -18.00 -0.99 -1.91
N GLU A 119 -17.61 -1.31 -3.14
CA GLU A 119 -18.49 -1.43 -4.31
C GLU A 119 -17.96 -2.50 -5.27
N LYS A 120 -18.87 -3.05 -6.08
CA LYS A 120 -18.56 -3.96 -7.19
C LYS A 120 -19.37 -3.59 -8.42
N ARG A 121 -18.70 -3.47 -9.56
CA ARG A 121 -19.36 -3.22 -10.85
C ARG A 121 -18.77 -4.09 -11.95
N GLU A 122 -19.63 -4.85 -12.63
CA GLU A 122 -19.21 -5.60 -13.81
C GLU A 122 -18.95 -4.67 -15.00
N SER A 123 -17.91 -4.99 -15.78
CA SER A 123 -17.62 -4.21 -16.99
C SER A 123 -18.66 -4.47 -18.07
N LYS A 124 -19.39 -3.43 -18.44
CA LYS A 124 -20.36 -3.48 -19.56
C LYS A 124 -19.69 -3.59 -20.94
N SER A 125 -18.41 -3.22 -21.06
CA SER A 125 -17.68 -3.19 -22.35
C SER A 125 -16.79 -4.42 -22.57
N ARG A 126 -16.56 -5.23 -21.54
CA ARG A 126 -15.74 -6.46 -21.61
C ARG A 126 -16.43 -7.58 -20.82
N PRO A 127 -17.37 -8.32 -21.43
CA PRO A 127 -18.05 -9.43 -20.78
C PRO A 127 -17.03 -10.42 -20.21
N GLY A 128 -17.13 -10.74 -18.92
CA GLY A 128 -16.21 -11.66 -18.21
C GLY A 128 -14.95 -11.01 -17.62
N ARG A 129 -14.84 -9.68 -17.57
CA ARG A 129 -13.79 -8.98 -16.82
C ARG A 129 -14.39 -7.89 -15.93
N ALA A 130 -13.93 -7.80 -14.69
CA ALA A 130 -14.35 -6.75 -13.77
C ALA A 130 -13.32 -5.62 -13.67
N SER A 131 -13.80 -4.46 -13.23
CA SER A 131 -13.05 -3.21 -13.05
C SER A 131 -13.29 -2.65 -11.66
#